data_AF-A0A1G9JL54-F1
#
_entry.id   AF-A0A1G9JL54-F1
#
_cell.length_a   1.000
_cell.length_b   1.000
_cell.length_c   1.000
_cell.angle_alpha   90.00
_cell.angle_beta   90.00
_cell.angle_gamma   90.00
#
_symmetry.space_group_name_H-M   'P 1'
#
loop_
_entity.id
_entity.type
_entity.pdbx_description
1 polymer ?
#
loop_
_entity_poly.entity_id
_entity_poly.type
_entity_poly.pdbx_seq_one_letter_code
_entity_poly.pdbx_strand_id
1 'polypeptide(L)'
;MERIVAAAGCPDAEEQGHAADYRQVVCQSPKGRFTIMTFDTPAGRDAWLDAAMPYGGTYLVGDRWTVVATPALLGDLHAELGGEIRDSTHTHGS
;
A
#
# COMPACT_ATOMS: atom_id res chain seq x y z
N MET A 1 -7.73 -3.48 8.57
CA MET A 1 -6.45 -2.88 9.00
C MET A 1 -5.62 -3.87 9.80
N GLU A 2 -6.13 -4.38 10.93
CA GLU A 2 -5.37 -5.23 11.88
C GLU A 2 -4.66 -6.44 11.24
N ARG A 3 -5.32 -7.15 10.32
CA ARG A 3 -4.68 -8.28 9.61
C ARG A 3 -3.49 -7.86 8.75
N ILE A 4 -3.58 -6.71 8.07
CA ILE A 4 -2.52 -6.20 7.19
C ILE A 4 -1.33 -5.76 8.04
N VAL A 5 -1.60 -5.07 9.15
CA VAL A 5 -0.59 -4.64 10.13
C VAL A 5 0.12 -5.85 10.77
N ALA A 6 -0.64 -6.88 11.15
CA ALA A 6 -0.10 -8.12 11.73
C ALA A 6 0.74 -8.92 10.74
N ALA A 7 0.23 -9.15 9.52
CA ALA A 7 0.97 -9.85 8.46
C ALA A 7 2.25 -9.10 8.05
N ALA A 8 2.23 -7.77 8.16
CA ALA A 8 3.39 -6.95 7.84
C ALA A 8 4.39 -6.79 9.02
N GLY A 9 4.11 -7.38 10.19
CA GLY A 9 5.03 -7.38 11.33
C GLY A 9 5.21 -5.99 11.98
N CYS A 10 4.13 -5.21 12.07
CA CYS A 10 4.17 -3.83 12.54
C CYS A 10 3.43 -3.66 13.89
N PRO A 11 4.10 -3.85 15.04
CA PRO A 11 3.46 -3.76 16.35
C PRO A 11 3.12 -2.33 16.77
N ASP A 12 3.89 -1.33 16.30
CA ASP A 12 3.72 0.10 16.57
C ASP A 12 3.26 0.83 15.31
N ALA A 13 2.07 0.49 14.84
CA ALA A 13 1.42 1.20 13.75
C ALA A 13 0.96 2.58 14.24
N GLU A 14 1.71 3.64 13.92
CA GLU A 14 1.22 5.01 14.08
C GLU A 14 0.24 5.33 12.95
N GLU A 15 -1.02 5.62 13.31
CA GLU A 15 -1.98 6.22 12.39
C GLU A 15 -1.51 7.65 12.11
N GLN A 16 -0.88 7.85 10.95
CA GLN A 16 -0.26 9.13 10.59
C GLN A 16 -1.26 10.10 9.94
N GLY A 17 -2.50 9.66 9.71
CA GLY A 17 -3.55 10.52 9.16
C GLY A 17 -4.84 9.81 8.79
N HIS A 18 -5.93 10.57 8.90
CA HIS A 18 -7.25 10.25 8.39
C HIS A 18 -7.64 11.33 7.38
N ALA A 19 -7.57 11.00 6.09
CA ALA A 19 -8.32 11.75 5.09
C ALA A 19 -9.76 11.22 5.10
N ALA A 20 -10.74 11.98 4.58
CA ALA A 20 -12.14 11.52 4.54
C ALA A 20 -12.29 10.14 3.85
N ASP A 21 -11.36 9.80 2.96
CA ASP A 21 -11.47 8.65 2.07
C ASP A 21 -10.49 7.50 2.39
N TYR A 22 -9.52 7.71 3.30
CA TYR A 22 -8.55 6.68 3.67
C TYR A 22 -7.88 6.88 5.03
N ARG A 23 -7.44 5.75 5.61
CA ARG A 23 -6.55 5.67 6.77
C ARG A 23 -5.16 5.26 6.34
N GLN A 24 -4.14 5.92 6.86
CA GLN A 24 -2.74 5.63 6.55
C GLN A 24 -1.97 5.21 7.81
N VAL A 25 -1.19 4.16 7.67
CA VAL A 25 -0.24 3.66 8.67
C VAL A 25 1.14 3.61 8.04
N VAL A 26 2.15 4.11 8.73
CA VAL A 26 3.56 3.95 8.32
C VAL A 26 4.23 3.00 9.30
N CYS A 27 4.89 1.99 8.74
CA CYS A 27 5.55 0.95 9.51
C CYS A 27 7.05 0.96 9.24
N GLN A 28 7.83 0.84 10.31
CA GLN A 28 9.26 0.59 10.23
C GLN A 28 9.56 -0.80 10.79
N SER A 29 10.21 -1.63 9.99
CA SER A 29 10.66 -2.97 10.38
C SER A 29 12.14 -3.15 10.02
N PRO A 30 12.82 -4.18 10.56
CA PRO A 30 14.16 -4.54 10.11
C PRO A 30 14.25 -4.85 8.60
N LYS A 31 13.14 -5.24 7.97
CA LYS A 31 13.05 -5.49 6.53
C LYS A 31 12.90 -4.21 5.69
N GLY A 32 12.64 -3.07 6.33
CA GLY A 32 12.45 -1.78 5.67
C GLY A 32 11.21 -1.03 6.13
N ARG A 33 11.03 0.17 5.55
CA ARG A 33 9.85 1.01 5.75
C ARG A 33 8.79 0.70 4.70
N PHE A 34 7.54 0.60 5.12
CA PHE A 34 6.40 0.48 4.22
C PHE A 34 5.21 1.28 4.74
N THR A 35 4.38 1.75 3.83
CA THR A 35 3.17 2.52 4.13
C THR A 35 1.95 1.69 3.75
N ILE A 36 1.04 1.47 4.69
CA ILE A 36 -0.25 0.82 4.45
C ILE A 36 -1.31 1.90 4.34
N MET A 37 -2.19 1.79 3.36
CA MET A 37 -3.38 2.62 3.24
C MET A 37 -4.60 1.74 3.13
N THR A 38 -5.67 2.07 3.85
CA THR A 38 -6.96 1.39 3.72
C THR A 38 -8.04 2.39 3.39
N PHE A 39 -8.99 1.95 2.56
CA PHE A 39 -10.02 2.78 1.98
C PHE A 39 -11.40 2.26 2.39
N ASP A 40 -12.40 3.14 2.42
CA ASP A 40 -13.77 2.72 2.71
C ASP A 40 -14.39 1.98 1.53
N THR A 41 -14.01 2.35 0.31
CA THR A 41 -14.50 1.76 -0.95
C THR A 41 -13.36 1.38 -1.91
N PRO A 42 -13.55 0.38 -2.78
CA PRO A 42 -12.60 0.08 -3.84
C PRO A 42 -12.38 1.27 -4.80
N ALA A 43 -13.43 2.05 -5.08
CA ALA A 43 -13.33 3.25 -5.91
C ALA A 43 -12.42 4.32 -5.28
N GLY A 44 -12.46 4.49 -3.95
CA GLY A 44 -11.56 5.39 -3.24
C GLY A 44 -10.10 4.94 -3.32
N ARG A 45 -9.85 3.62 -3.26
CA ARG A 45 -8.53 3.03 -3.49
C ARG A 45 -8.01 3.33 -4.89
N ASP A 46 -8.86 3.12 -5.91
CA ASP A 46 -8.48 3.32 -7.32
C ASP A 46 -8.19 4.79 -7.61
N ALA A 47 -9.06 5.69 -7.15
CA ALA A 47 -8.84 7.13 -7.27
C ALA A 47 -7.54 7.59 -6.60
N TRP A 48 -7.22 7.02 -5.43
CA TRP A 48 -5.94 7.28 -4.77
C TRP A 48 -4.76 6.72 -5.56
N LEU A 49 -4.85 5.50 -6.07
CA LEU A 49 -3.78 4.86 -6.84
C LEU A 49 -3.49 5.65 -8.12
N ASP A 50 -4.53 6.08 -8.84
CA ASP A 50 -4.42 6.90 -10.04
C ASP A 50 -3.74 8.25 -9.75
N ALA A 51 -4.04 8.86 -8.60
CA ALA A 51 -3.38 10.08 -8.16
C ALA A 51 -1.92 9.84 -7.71
N ALA A 52 -1.60 8.64 -7.20
CA ALA A 52 -0.27 8.28 -6.70
C ALA A 52 0.70 7.84 -7.82
N MET A 53 0.22 7.12 -8.84
CA MET A 53 1.02 6.57 -9.94
C MET A 53 1.97 7.59 -10.60
N PRO A 54 1.56 8.84 -10.89
CA PRO A 54 2.45 9.85 -11.49
C PRO A 54 3.66 10.22 -10.64
N TYR A 55 3.59 10.04 -9.32
CA TYR A 55 4.70 10.30 -8.41
C TYR A 55 5.73 9.16 -8.37
N GLY A 56 5.45 8.06 -9.06
CA GLY A 56 6.30 6.90 -9.13
C GLY A 56 6.08 5.91 -7.98
N GLY A 57 6.77 4.77 -8.04
CA GLY A 57 6.80 3.77 -6.97
C GLY A 57 6.24 2.42 -7.36
N THR A 58 6.18 1.51 -6.38
CA THR A 58 5.58 0.19 -6.52
C THR A 58 4.57 0.00 -5.40
N TYR A 59 3.44 -0.59 -5.75
CA TYR A 59 2.25 -0.68 -4.93
C TYR A 59 1.79 -2.14 -4.90
N LEU A 60 1.52 -2.69 -3.72
CA LEU A 60 0.74 -3.92 -3.58
C LEU A 60 -0.72 -3.53 -3.34
N VAL A 61 -1.61 -3.95 -4.21
CA VAL A 61 -3.01 -3.50 -4.27
C VAL A 61 -3.93 -4.68 -3.93
N GLY A 62 -4.76 -4.50 -2.91
CA GLY A 62 -5.86 -5.43 -2.58
C GLY A 62 -7.21 -4.71 -2.61
N ASP A 63 -8.30 -5.41 -2.30
CA ASP A 63 -9.69 -4.94 -2.47
C ASP A 63 -9.94 -3.49 -2.00
N ARG A 64 -9.51 -3.16 -0.78
CA ARG A 64 -9.67 -1.82 -0.18
C ARG A 64 -8.41 -1.35 0.55
N TRP A 65 -7.25 -1.74 0.05
CA TRP A 65 -5.98 -1.38 0.66
C TRP A 65 -4.86 -1.32 -0.37
N THR A 66 -3.85 -0.51 -0.06
CA THR A 66 -2.57 -0.47 -0.79
C THR A 66 -1.41 -0.53 0.18
N VAL A 67 -0.29 -1.11 -0.25
CA VAL A 67 0.99 -1.05 0.46
C VAL A 67 2.05 -0.47 -0.46
N VAL A 68 2.75 0.56 0.01
CA VAL A 68 3.89 1.18 -0.68
C VAL A 68 5.16 0.74 0.01
N ALA A 69 6.06 0.09 -0.72
CA ALA A 69 7.34 -0.37 -0.20
C ALA A 69 8.34 -0.63 -1.33
N THR A 70 9.56 -1.05 -0.98
CA THR A 70 10.52 -1.56 -1.97
C THR A 70 9.99 -2.84 -2.64
N PRO A 71 10.33 -3.12 -3.92
CA PRO A 71 9.85 -4.30 -4.64
C PRO A 71 10.08 -5.63 -3.91
N ALA A 72 11.24 -5.81 -3.27
CA ALA A 72 11.55 -7.01 -2.50
C ALA A 72 10.56 -7.23 -1.34
N LEU A 73 10.29 -6.18 -0.56
CA LEU A 73 9.33 -6.24 0.54
C LEU A 73 7.89 -6.44 0.06
N LEU A 74 7.52 -5.88 -1.09
CA LEU A 74 6.20 -6.15 -1.69
C LEU A 74 6.06 -7.60 -2.15
N GLY A 75 7.13 -8.23 -2.62
CA GLY A 75 7.15 -9.66 -2.95
C GLY A 75 6.86 -10.54 -1.74
N ASP A 76 7.56 -10.27 -0.62
CA ASP A 76 7.30 -10.93 0.67
C ASP A 76 5.84 -10.74 1.12
N LEU A 77 5.35 -9.49 1.09
CA LEU A 77 4.00 -9.16 1.54
C LEU A 77 2.91 -9.74 0.62
N HIS A 78 3.15 -9.79 -0.69
CA HIS A 78 2.25 -10.42 -1.65
C HIS A 78 2.08 -11.92 -1.38
N ALA A 79 3.15 -12.62 -1.01
CA ALA A 79 3.06 -14.05 -0.67
C ALA A 79 2.16 -14.31 0.55
N GLU A 80 2.13 -13.38 1.50
CA GLU A 80 1.33 -13.47 2.73
C GLU A 80 -0.11 -12.94 2.57
N LEU A 81 -0.26 -11.81 1.87
CA LEU A 81 -1.52 -11.06 1.79
C LEU A 81 -2.30 -11.30 0.50
N GLY A 82 -1.65 -11.84 -0.54
CA GLY A 82 -2.13 -11.79 -1.91
C GLY A 82 -2.16 -10.36 -2.44
N GLY A 83 -3.12 -10.09 -3.33
CA GLY A 83 -3.24 -8.81 -4.03
C GLY A 83 -2.44 -8.79 -5.35
N GLU A 84 -2.26 -7.62 -5.91
CA GLU A 84 -1.57 -7.42 -7.18
C GLU A 84 -0.46 -6.37 -7.03
N ILE A 85 0.76 -6.69 -7.48
CA ILE A 85 1.84 -5.71 -7.53
C ILE A 85 1.66 -4.86 -8.79
N ARG A 86 1.50 -3.56 -8.59
CA ARG A 86 1.42 -2.53 -9.63
C ARG A 86 2.63 -1.63 -9.51
N ASP A 87 3.38 -1.48 -10.59
CA ASP A 87 4.48 -0.53 -10.66
C ASP A 87 4.06 0.69 -11.48
N SER A 88 4.67 1.83 -11.18
CA SER A 88 4.43 3.07 -11.88
C SER A 88 5.15 3.15 -13.24
N THR A 89 5.57 2.03 -13.87
CA THR A 89 6.26 2.10 -15.16
C THR A 89 5.31 2.60 -16.24
N HIS A 90 5.33 3.92 -16.42
CA HIS A 90 5.16 4.66 -17.65
C HIS A 90 4.40 3.93 -18.78
N THR A 91 3.08 3.86 -18.68
CA THR A 91 2.25 3.93 -19.89
C THR A 91 2.28 5.36 -20.44
N HIS A 92 3.39 5.77 -21.06
CA HIS A 92 3.25 6.50 -22.32
C HIS A 92 3.28 5.44 -23.43
N GLY A 93 2.09 5.01 -23.83
CA GLY A 93 1.91 4.11 -24.95
C GLY A 93 0.92 4.70 -25.95
N SER A 94 1.48 5.42 -26.93
CA SER A 94 0.90 5.90 -28.21
C SER A 94 0.06 7.18 -28.21
#